data_AF-A0A0S8DEE7-F1
#
_entry.id   AF-A0A0S8DEE7-F1
#
_cell.length_a   1.000
_cell.length_b   1.000
_cell.length_c   1.000
_cell.angle_alpha   90.00
_cell.angle_beta   90.00
_cell.angle_gamma   90.00
#
_symmetry.space_group_name_H-M   'P 1'
#
loop_
_entity.id
_entity.type
_entity.pdbx_description
1 polymer ?
#
loop_
_entity_poly.entity_id
_entity_poly.type
_entity_poly.pdbx_seq_one_letter_code
_entity_poly.pdbx_strand_id
1 'polypeptide(L)' 'MVVADSRNARDGRFIERVGFYDPKAPEGREGLRVDMERLAYWQGKGAQLSDTAARLVKQFGSKAS' A
#
# COMPACT_ATOMS: atom_id res chain seq x y z
N MET A 1 2.28 3.72 0.46
CA MET A 1 0.89 3.24 0.57
C MET A 1 0.42 3.54 1.98
N VAL A 2 -0.67 4.27 2.12
CA VAL A 2 -1.19 4.71 3.42
C VAL A 2 -2.69 4.45 3.48
N VAL A 3 -3.19 4.24 4.69
CA VAL A 3 -4.60 4.23 5.02
C VAL A 3 -4.97 5.63 5.45
N ALA A 4 -5.97 6.23 4.82
CA ALA A 4 -6.43 7.57 5.12
C ALA A 4 -7.96 7.65 4.95
N ASP A 5 -8.58 8.64 5.59
CA ASP A 5 -9.97 8.99 5.33
C ASP A 5 -10.08 9.61 3.93
N SER A 6 -11.02 9.12 3.11
CA SER A 6 -11.21 9.59 1.73
C SER A 6 -11.63 11.06 1.62
N ARG A 7 -12.15 11.65 2.71
CA ARG A 7 -12.54 13.07 2.78
C ARG A 7 -11.35 14.00 3.02
N ASN A 8 -10.22 13.46 3.47
CA ASN A 8 -9.03 14.25 3.72
C ASN A 8 -8.31 14.59 2.41
N ALA A 9 -7.60 15.72 2.39
CA ALA A 9 -6.71 16.05 1.29
C ALA A 9 -5.70 14.91 1.04
N ARG A 10 -5.41 14.64 -0.23
CA ARG A 10 -4.60 13.49 -0.67
C ARG A 10 -3.26 13.37 0.05
N ASP A 11 -2.62 14.50 0.30
CA ASP A 11 -1.29 14.59 0.92
C ASP A 11 -1.38 15.04 2.39
N GLY A 12 -2.58 14.94 2.99
CA GLY A 12 -2.88 15.33 4.37
C GLY A 12 -2.61 14.22 5.39
N ARG A 13 -3.32 14.29 6.52
CA ARG A 13 -3.17 13.32 7.62
C ARG A 13 -3.64 11.93 7.18
N PHE A 14 -2.74 10.96 7.27
CA PHE A 14 -3.06 9.54 7.15
C PHE A 14 -3.18 8.88 8.53
N ILE A 15 -3.88 7.75 8.59
CA ILE A 15 -4.10 6.94 9.79
C ILE A 15 -2.89 6.04 10.03
N GLU A 16 -2.47 5.31 8.99
CA GLU A 16 -1.39 4.33 9.09
C GLU A 16 -0.64 4.17 7.76
N ARG A 17 0.66 3.90 7.80
CA ARG A 17 1.45 3.51 6.62
C ARG A 17 1.55 1.99 6.55
N VAL A 18 0.93 1.40 5.53
CA VAL A 18 0.90 -0.07 5.30
C VAL A 18 1.86 -0.54 4.21
N GLY A 19 2.71 0.36 3.72
CA GLY A 19 3.71 0.02 2.72
C GLY A 19 4.32 1.22 2.02
N PHE A 20 5.16 0.95 1.04
CA PHE A 20 5.77 1.97 0.19
C PHE A 20 5.97 1.47 -1.23
N TYR A 21 6.05 2.42 -2.15
CA TYR A 21 6.36 2.17 -3.55
C TYR A 21 7.30 3.25 -4.04
N ASP A 22 8.45 2.84 -4.55
CA ASP A 22 9.47 3.65 -5.21
C ASP A 22 9.77 3.03 -6.58
N PRO A 23 9.19 3.57 -7.67
CA PRO A 23 9.44 3.06 -9.02
C PRO A 23 10.87 3.31 -9.51
N LYS A 24 11.64 4.16 -8.83
CA LYS A 24 13.01 4.54 -9.20
C LYS A 24 14.06 3.86 -8.32
N ALA A 25 13.66 2.89 -7.50
CA ALA A 25 14.58 2.16 -6.64
C ALA A 25 15.68 1.49 -7.51
N PRO A 26 16.97 1.66 -7.17
CA PRO A 26 18.06 1.03 -7.89
C PRO A 26 18.02 -0.49 -7.72
N GLU A 27 18.68 -1.22 -8.63
CA GLU A 27 18.83 -2.66 -8.53
C GLU A 27 19.41 -3.07 -7.16
N GLY A 28 18.83 -4.11 -6.55
CA GLY A 28 19.19 -4.57 -5.20
C GLY A 28 18.49 -3.82 -4.06
N ARG A 29 17.79 -2.71 -4.31
CA ARG A 29 16.93 -2.04 -3.31
C ARG A 29 15.48 -2.47 -3.48
N GLU A 30 14.81 -2.74 -2.36
CA GLU A 30 13.37 -3.01 -2.36
C GLU A 30 12.61 -1.73 -2.78
N GLY A 31 12.03 -1.74 -3.98
CA GLY A 31 11.21 -0.65 -4.51
C GLY A 31 9.71 -0.77 -4.21
N LEU A 32 9.27 -1.89 -3.64
CA LEU A 32 7.88 -2.11 -3.28
C LEU A 32 7.84 -3.03 -2.06
N ARG A 33 7.23 -2.55 -0.98
CA ARG A 33 6.92 -3.36 0.20
C ARG A 33 5.50 -3.10 0.63
N VAL A 34 4.78 -4.19 0.91
CA VAL A 34 3.42 -4.14 1.44
C VAL A 34 3.37 -4.97 2.71
N ASP A 35 2.85 -4.38 3.78
CA ASP A 35 2.51 -5.12 4.98
C ASP A 35 1.15 -5.80 4.77
N MET A 36 1.20 -7.10 4.44
CA MET A 36 0.01 -7.87 4.10
C MET A 36 -0.91 -8.10 5.31
N GLU A 37 -0.35 -8.15 6.53
CA GLU A 37 -1.13 -8.33 7.75
C GLU A 37 -1.96 -7.08 8.04
N ARG A 38 -1.31 -5.91 8.01
CA ARG A 38 -2.00 -4.63 8.24
C ARG A 38 -2.98 -4.31 7.12
N LEU A 39 -2.65 -4.66 5.88
CA LEU A 39 -3.58 -4.53 4.76
C LEU A 39 -4.86 -5.34 4.99
N ALA A 40 -4.73 -6.62 5.35
CA ALA A 40 -5.86 -7.51 5.62
C ALA A 40 -6.70 -7.02 6.80
N TYR A 41 -6.05 -6.52 7.87
CA TYR A 41 -6.74 -5.91 9.00
C TYR A 41 -7.63 -4.74 8.56
N TRP A 42 -7.11 -3.80 7.78
CA TRP A 42 -7.87 -2.62 7.37
C TRP A 42 -8.97 -2.96 6.36
N GLN A 43 -8.75 -3.92 5.46
CA GLN A 43 -9.81 -4.44 4.59
C GLN A 43 -10.93 -5.09 5.40
N GLY A 44 -10.61 -5.85 6.46
CA GLY A 44 -11.60 -6.39 7.39
C GLY A 44 -12.37 -5.33 8.18
N LYS A 45 -11.81 -4.11 8.30
CA LYS A 45 -12.49 -2.93 8.86
C LYS A 45 -13.26 -2.10 7.81
N GLY A 46 -13.32 -2.56 6.56
CA GLY A 46 -14.05 -1.90 5.47
C GLY A 46 -13.23 -0.91 4.65
N ALA A 47 -11.91 -0.85 4.83
CA ALA A 47 -11.07 -0.02 3.97
C ALA A 47 -11.06 -0.55 2.54
N GLN A 48 -11.20 0.36 1.58
CA GLN A 48 -11.16 0.04 0.15
C GLN A 48 -9.82 0.43 -0.44
N LEU A 49 -9.30 -0.40 -1.34
CA LEU A 49 -8.08 -0.09 -2.09
C LEU A 49 -8.41 0.78 -3.29
N SER A 50 -7.53 1.74 -3.57
CA SER A 50 -7.53 2.40 -4.88
C SER A 50 -7.02 1.45 -5.96
N ASP A 51 -7.37 1.71 -7.22
CA ASP A 51 -6.92 0.89 -8.36
C ASP A 51 -5.39 0.72 -8.40
N THR A 52 -4.65 1.79 -8.09
CA THR A 52 -3.19 1.75 -8.06
C THR A 52 -2.69 0.90 -6.90
N ALA A 53 -3.29 1.03 -5.71
CA ALA A 53 -2.92 0.21 -4.56
C ALA A 53 -3.18 -1.27 -4.82
N ALA A 54 -4.33 -1.63 -5.40
CA ALA A 54 -4.67 -3.00 -5.76
C ALA A 54 -3.65 -3.62 -6.74
N ARG A 55 -3.24 -2.86 -7.77
CA ARG A 55 -2.19 -3.29 -8.72
C ARG A 55 -0.86 -3.57 -8.03
N LEU A 56 -0.43 -2.68 -7.12
CA LEU A 56 0.82 -2.83 -6.37
C LEU A 56 0.77 -4.01 -5.40
N VAL A 57 -0.35 -4.22 -4.70
CA VAL A 57 -0.54 -5.38 -3.82
C VAL A 57 -0.44 -6.68 -4.62
N LYS A 58 -1.09 -6.75 -5.79
CA LYS A 58 -0.99 -7.91 -6.69
C LYS A 58 0.44 -8.15 -7.16
N GLN A 59 1.15 -7.09 -7.56
CA GLN A 59 2.55 -7.16 -7.98
C GLN A 59 3.47 -7.67 -6.87
N PHE A 60 3.26 -7.20 -5.63
CA PHE A 60 4.03 -7.65 -4.48
C PHE A 60 3.77 -9.13 -4.17
N GLY A 61 2.50 -9.55 -4.15
CA GLY A 61 2.12 -10.96 -3.93
C GLY A 61 2.71 -11.91 -5.00
N SER A 62 2.73 -11.50 -6.27
CA SER A 62 3.34 -12.28 -7.35
C SER A 62 4.87 -12.35 -7.31
N LYS A 63 5.54 -11.42 -6.63
CA LYS A 63 7.00 -11.44 -6.45
C LYS A 63 7.44 -12.26 -5.24
N ALA A 64 6.54 -12.48 -4.28
CA ALA A 64 6.81 -13.23 -3.05
C ALA A 64 6.57 -14.76 -3.21
N SER A 65 6.17 -15.21 -4.40
CA SER A 65 5.93 -16.62 -4.76
C SER A 65 7.04 -17.20 -5.62
#